data_AF-A0A2J6XST9-F1
#
_entry.id   AF-A0A2J6XST9-F1
#
_cell.length_a   1.000
_cell.length_b   1.000
_cell.length_c   1.000
_cell.angle_alpha   90.00
_cell.angle_beta   90.00
_cell.angle_gamma   90.00
#
_symmetry.space_group_name_H-M   'P 1'
#
loop_
_entity.id
_entity.type
_entity.pdbx_description
1 polymer ?
#
loop_
_entity_poly.entity_id
_entity_poly.type
_entity_poly.pdbx_seq_one_letter_code
_entity_poly.pdbx_strand_id
1 'polypeptide(L)'
;MFPFLRISKFTLIFILILLLFCSNTMEGAGNVYYVSPKGSNSNPGTLEKPWATPGYVSKQLKPGDTLIILDGKYVLSEYYEDMITPPSGTVDKWITIKGEAGKRV
;
A
#
# COMPACT_ATOMS: atom_id res chain seq x y z
N MET A 1 2.36 49.87 29.11
CA MET A 1 2.59 48.91 30.22
C MET A 1 1.85 47.64 29.86
N PHE A 2 2.53 46.68 29.22
CA PHE A 2 1.90 45.44 28.76
C PHE A 2 1.89 44.43 29.91
N PRO A 3 0.73 43.87 30.33
CA PRO A 3 0.71 42.88 31.39
C PRO A 3 1.34 41.59 30.86
N PHE A 4 2.39 41.13 31.52
CA PHE A 4 2.96 39.81 31.32
C PHE A 4 1.89 38.77 31.66
N LEU A 5 1.34 38.13 30.63
CA LEU A 5 0.39 37.02 30.79
C LEU A 5 1.12 35.88 31.51
N ARG A 6 0.79 35.66 32.79
CA ARG A 6 1.41 34.62 33.63
C ARG A 6 0.77 33.28 33.30
N ILE A 7 1.28 32.61 32.27
CA ILE A 7 0.83 31.28 31.86
C ILE A 7 1.22 30.28 32.96
N SER A 8 0.22 29.59 33.52
CA SER A 8 0.45 28.56 34.55
C SER A 8 1.24 27.40 33.96
N LYS A 9 2.17 26.84 34.75
CA LYS A 9 2.90 25.60 34.38
C LYS A 9 1.94 24.46 34.03
N PHE A 10 0.76 24.42 34.65
CA PHE A 10 -0.29 23.46 34.33
C PHE A 10 -0.91 23.70 32.95
N THR A 11 -1.10 24.97 32.56
CA THR A 11 -1.57 25.33 31.21
C THR A 11 -0.54 24.98 30.14
N LEU A 12 0.76 25.17 30.43
CA LEU A 12 1.84 24.80 29.52
C LEU A 12 1.93 23.27 29.34
N ILE A 13 1.79 22.50 30.42
CA ILE A 13 1.77 21.03 30.40
C ILE A 13 0.54 20.52 29.65
N PHE A 14 -0.63 21.15 29.84
CA PHE A 14 -1.85 20.77 29.13
C PHE A 14 -1.73 21.00 27.61
N ILE A 15 -1.13 22.12 27.18
CA ILE A 15 -0.84 22.40 25.76
C ILE A 15 0.19 21.40 25.19
N LEU A 16 1.21 21.03 25.97
CA LEU A 16 2.22 20.04 25.57
C LEU A 16 1.60 18.64 25.41
N ILE A 17 0.69 18.25 26.30
CA ILE A 17 -0.09 16.99 26.20
C ILE A 17 -1.01 17.04 24.97
N LEU A 18 -1.66 18.18 24.71
CA LEU A 18 -2.52 18.36 23.53
C LEU A 18 -1.72 18.24 22.21
N LEU A 19 -0.48 18.75 22.18
CA LEU A 19 0.44 18.62 21.04
C LEU A 19 0.94 17.18 20.84
N LEU A 20 1.15 16.42 21.92
CA LEU A 20 1.53 15.00 21.86
C LEU A 20 0.40 14.10 21.34
N PHE A 21 -0.85 14.41 21.68
CA PHE A 21 -2.05 13.74 21.15
C PHE A 21 -2.36 14.09 19.69
N CYS A 22 -1.74 15.14 19.13
CA CYS A 22 -1.88 15.54 17.71
C CYS A 22 -0.86 14.83 16.79
N SER A 23 -0.29 13.70 17.23
CA SER A 23 0.50 12.84 16.34
C SER A 23 -0.48 11.98 15.54
N ASN A 24 -1.16 12.62 14.59
CA ASN A 24 -2.04 11.98 13.65
C ASN A 24 -1.27 10.84 12.96
N THR A 25 -1.80 9.63 13.05
CA THR A 25 -1.36 8.54 12.18
C THR A 25 -1.68 8.96 10.76
N MET A 26 -0.68 9.43 10.01
CA MET A 26 -0.76 9.49 8.55
C MET A 26 -0.93 8.05 8.07
N GLU A 27 -2.19 7.64 7.94
CA GLU A 27 -2.58 6.38 7.33
C GLU A 27 -2.23 6.48 5.84
N GLY A 28 -0.98 6.12 5.51
CA GLY A 28 -0.50 6.18 4.13
C GLY A 28 -1.35 5.30 3.22
N ALA A 29 -1.68 5.83 2.04
CA ALA A 29 -2.24 5.03 0.96
C ALA A 29 -1.28 3.86 0.66
N GLY A 30 -1.83 2.67 0.39
CA GLY A 30 -1.00 1.52 0.03
C GLY A 30 -0.29 1.72 -1.30
N ASN A 31 0.68 0.85 -1.57
CA ASN A 31 1.53 0.95 -2.74
C ASN A 31 0.81 0.44 -4.00
N VAL A 32 1.23 0.93 -5.17
CA VAL A 32 0.78 0.41 -6.45
C VAL A 32 1.92 -0.37 -7.09
N TYR A 33 1.64 -1.64 -7.41
CA TYR A 33 2.57 -2.55 -8.05
C TYR A 33 2.06 -3.04 -9.38
N TYR A 34 2.99 -3.53 -10.21
CA TYR A 34 2.71 -3.96 -11.57
C TYR A 34 3.27 -5.35 -11.82
N VAL A 35 2.49 -6.17 -12.53
CA VAL A 35 2.96 -7.44 -13.12
C VAL A 35 2.79 -7.38 -14.63
N SER A 36 3.72 -8.00 -15.36
CA SER A 36 3.70 -8.14 -16.81
C SER A 36 4.28 -9.49 -17.21
N PRO A 37 3.79 -10.14 -18.28
CA PRO A 37 4.40 -11.39 -18.78
C PRO A 37 5.87 -11.22 -19.22
N LYS A 38 6.32 -9.98 -19.45
CA LYS A 38 7.72 -9.64 -19.80
C LYS A 38 8.56 -9.20 -18.58
N GLY A 39 7.98 -9.20 -17.38
CA GLY A 39 8.64 -8.79 -16.16
C GLY A 39 9.60 -9.84 -15.60
N SER A 40 10.08 -9.60 -14.39
CA SER A 40 10.89 -10.55 -13.61
C SER A 40 10.48 -10.51 -12.14
N ASN A 41 10.36 -11.66 -11.47
CA ASN A 41 10.08 -11.71 -10.03
C ASN A 41 11.20 -11.11 -9.17
N SER A 42 12.39 -10.86 -9.73
CA SER A 42 13.47 -10.13 -9.06
C SER A 42 13.36 -8.60 -9.13
N ASN A 43 12.39 -8.08 -9.91
CA ASN A 43 12.18 -6.65 -10.03
C ASN A 43 11.56 -6.04 -8.76
N PRO A 44 11.54 -4.71 -8.61
CA PRO A 44 10.85 -4.04 -7.50
C PRO A 44 9.32 -3.92 -7.65
N GLY A 45 8.74 -4.35 -8.79
CA GLY A 45 7.30 -4.27 -9.02
C GLY A 45 6.81 -2.88 -9.44
N THR A 46 7.69 -1.99 -9.90
CA THR A 46 7.30 -0.68 -10.47
C THR A 46 6.79 -0.85 -11.90
N LEU A 47 6.21 0.20 -12.48
CA LEU A 47 5.73 0.17 -13.86
C LEU A 47 6.87 -0.11 -14.87
N GLU A 48 8.05 0.47 -14.63
CA GLU A 48 9.23 0.32 -15.50
C GLU A 48 9.92 -1.03 -15.31
N LYS A 49 9.80 -1.59 -14.10
CA LYS A 49 10.35 -2.90 -13.74
C LYS A 49 9.27 -3.73 -13.03
N PRO A 50 8.30 -4.27 -13.80
CA PRO A 50 7.20 -5.03 -13.24
C PRO A 50 7.66 -6.43 -12.84
N TRP A 51 6.93 -7.04 -11.92
CA TRP A 51 7.08 -8.47 -11.63
C TRP A 51 6.55 -9.35 -12.77
N ALA A 52 6.94 -10.62 -12.80
CA ALA A 52 6.52 -11.53 -13.87
C ALA A 52 5.18 -12.21 -13.58
N THR A 53 4.99 -12.68 -12.35
CA THR A 53 3.93 -13.65 -12.03
C THR A 53 2.91 -13.08 -11.03
N PRO A 54 1.60 -13.06 -11.37
CA PRO A 54 0.56 -12.56 -10.48
C PRO A 54 0.45 -13.37 -9.17
N GLY A 55 0.56 -14.69 -9.23
CA GLY A 55 0.46 -15.58 -8.06
C GLY A 55 1.54 -15.29 -7.02
N TYR A 56 2.81 -15.23 -7.45
CA TYR A 56 3.96 -14.85 -6.61
C TYR A 56 3.74 -13.52 -5.88
N VAL A 57 3.29 -12.49 -6.59
CA VAL A 57 3.12 -11.15 -6.04
C VAL A 57 1.92 -11.05 -5.13
N SER A 58 0.81 -11.68 -5.48
CA SER A 58 -0.43 -11.60 -4.70
C SER A 58 -0.21 -11.94 -3.23
N LYS A 59 0.61 -12.97 -2.97
CA LYS A 59 0.97 -13.47 -1.64
C LYS A 59 1.79 -12.48 -0.80
N GLN A 60 2.41 -11.47 -1.43
CA GLN A 60 3.30 -10.50 -0.79
C GLN A 60 2.63 -9.15 -0.51
N LEU A 61 1.41 -8.94 -1.03
CA LEU A 61 0.67 -7.69 -0.87
C LEU A 61 0.29 -7.44 0.59
N LYS A 62 0.24 -6.17 0.98
CA LYS A 62 -0.18 -5.71 2.30
C LYS A 62 -1.52 -4.99 2.21
N PRO A 63 -2.30 -4.92 3.30
CA PRO A 63 -3.55 -4.15 3.35
C PRO A 63 -3.36 -2.73 2.79
N GLY A 64 -4.17 -2.38 1.80
CA GLY A 64 -4.15 -1.09 1.11
C GLY A 64 -3.40 -1.12 -0.22
N ASP A 65 -2.57 -2.13 -0.49
CA ASP A 65 -1.83 -2.23 -1.74
C ASP A 65 -2.76 -2.52 -2.93
N THR A 66 -2.34 -2.05 -4.10
CA THR A 66 -2.98 -2.33 -5.38
C THR A 66 -2.01 -3.02 -6.32
N LEU A 67 -2.41 -4.18 -6.87
CA LEU A 67 -1.72 -4.85 -7.96
C LEU A 67 -2.44 -4.58 -9.28
N ILE A 68 -1.71 -4.04 -10.25
CA ILE A 68 -2.17 -3.84 -11.62
C ILE A 68 -1.54 -4.92 -12.51
N ILE A 69 -2.40 -5.71 -13.14
CA ILE A 69 -2.01 -6.73 -14.12
C ILE A 69 -1.98 -6.08 -15.49
N LEU A 70 -0.79 -5.93 -16.07
CA LEU A 70 -0.59 -5.30 -17.37
C LEU A 70 -1.01 -6.23 -18.52
N ASP A 71 -1.34 -5.64 -19.66
CA ASP A 71 -1.73 -6.35 -20.88
C ASP A 71 -0.79 -7.52 -21.21
N GLY A 72 -1.37 -8.66 -21.56
CA GLY A 72 -0.66 -9.82 -22.07
C GLY A 72 -1.18 -11.16 -21.59
N LYS A 73 -0.55 -12.24 -22.07
CA LYS A 73 -0.94 -13.62 -21.75
C LYS A 73 -0.04 -14.18 -20.65
N TYR A 74 -0.64 -14.54 -19.52
CA TYR A 74 0.02 -15.26 -18.43
C TYR A 74 -0.21 -16.75 -18.59
N VAL A 75 0.88 -17.52 -18.72
CA VAL A 75 0.80 -18.98 -18.80
C VAL A 75 0.92 -19.51 -17.38
N LEU A 76 -0.15 -20.12 -16.90
CA LEU A 76 -0.21 -20.73 -15.58
C LEU A 76 -0.03 -22.24 -15.75
N SER A 77 0.99 -22.81 -15.11
CA SER A 77 1.35 -24.23 -15.19
C SER A 77 1.57 -24.88 -13.83
N GLU A 78 1.72 -24.08 -12.77
CA GLU A 78 2.00 -24.54 -11.42
C GLU A 78 0.82 -24.22 -10.50
N TYR A 79 0.14 -25.25 -10.01
CA TYR A 79 -1.13 -25.10 -9.30
C TYR A 79 -1.09 -24.08 -8.14
N TYR A 80 -0.27 -24.33 -7.11
CA TYR A 80 -0.22 -23.44 -5.96
C TYR A 80 0.52 -22.12 -6.23
N GLU A 81 1.50 -22.11 -7.14
CA GLU A 81 2.31 -20.93 -7.36
C GLU A 81 1.58 -19.84 -8.17
N ASP A 82 0.74 -20.27 -9.11
CA ASP A 82 -0.01 -19.38 -9.99
C ASP A 82 -1.34 -18.89 -9.40
N MET A 83 -1.81 -19.52 -8.32
CA MET A 83 -3.02 -19.06 -7.63
C MET A 83 -2.81 -17.66 -7.05
N ILE A 84 -3.79 -16.79 -7.30
CA ILE A 84 -3.87 -15.46 -6.72
C ILE A 84 -4.48 -15.60 -5.32
N THR A 85 -3.62 -15.60 -4.30
CA THR A 85 -4.01 -15.80 -2.90
C THR A 85 -3.41 -14.69 -2.03
N PRO A 86 -3.94 -13.45 -2.11
CA PRO A 86 -3.47 -12.38 -1.25
C PRO A 86 -3.86 -12.64 0.20
N PRO A 87 -3.12 -12.08 1.17
CA PRO A 87 -3.58 -11.96 2.55
C PRO A 87 -4.93 -11.23 2.64
N SER A 88 -5.58 -11.30 3.80
CA SER A 88 -6.78 -10.48 4.03
C SER A 88 -6.40 -9.00 4.18
N GLY A 89 -7.21 -8.13 3.58
CA GLY A 89 -7.20 -6.69 3.88
C GLY A 89 -7.87 -6.39 5.23
N THR A 90 -8.00 -5.11 5.55
CA THR A 90 -8.85 -4.64 6.67
C THR A 90 -10.08 -3.90 6.11
N VAL A 91 -11.05 -3.59 6.98
CA VAL A 91 -12.25 -2.85 6.60
C VAL A 91 -11.94 -1.53 5.88
N ASP A 92 -10.84 -0.85 6.27
CA ASP A 92 -10.40 0.43 5.72
C ASP A 92 -9.25 0.31 4.71
N LYS A 93 -8.64 -0.88 4.58
CA LYS A 93 -7.48 -1.11 3.71
C LYS A 93 -7.61 -2.40 2.92
N TRP A 94 -8.29 -2.29 1.79
CA TRP A 94 -8.49 -3.41 0.89
C TRP A 94 -7.21 -3.69 0.12
N ILE A 95 -6.95 -4.96 -0.15
CA ILE A 95 -6.00 -5.35 -1.20
C ILE A 95 -6.77 -5.36 -2.51
N THR A 96 -6.33 -4.56 -3.48
CA THR A 96 -6.99 -4.46 -4.79
C THR A 96 -6.15 -5.16 -5.84
N ILE A 97 -6.73 -6.10 -6.58
CA ILE A 97 -6.08 -6.73 -7.73
C ILE A 97 -6.97 -6.49 -8.95
N LYS A 98 -6.42 -5.89 -10.00
CA LYS A 98 -7.18 -5.52 -11.20
C LYS A 98 -6.32 -5.56 -12.46
N GLY A 99 -6.97 -5.76 -13.61
CA GLY A 99 -6.34 -5.57 -14.91
C GLY A 99 -6.09 -4.10 -15.23
N GLU A 100 -5.12 -3.85 -16.10
CA GLU A 100 -4.86 -2.55 -16.71
C GLU A 100 -6.11 -2.08 -17.47
N ALA A 101 -6.48 -0.82 -17.26
CA ALA A 101 -7.72 -0.27 -17.79
C ALA A 101 -7.75 -0.33 -19.34
N GLY A 102 -8.84 -0.88 -19.88
CA GLY A 102 -9.03 -0.99 -21.34
C GLY A 102 -8.17 -2.06 -22.02
N LYS A 103 -7.49 -2.92 -21.25
CA LYS A 103 -6.66 -4.02 -21.77
C LYS A 103 -7.28 -5.38 -21.49
N ARG A 104 -6.80 -6.41 -22.20
CA ARG A 104 -7.22 -7.79 -21.99
C ARG A 104 -6.12 -8.52 -21.24
N VAL A 105 -6.45 -9.03 -20.06
CA VAL A 105 -5.57 -9.82 -19.19
C VAL A 105 -6.23 -11.13 -18.80
#